data_AF-A0A0G0ZTV9-F1
#
_entry.id   AF-A0A0G0ZTV9-F1
#
_cell.length_a   1.000
_cell.length_b   1.000
_cell.length_c   1.000
_cell.angle_alpha   90.00
_cell.angle_beta   90.00
_cell.angle_gamma   90.00
#
_symmetry.space_group_name_H-M   'P 1'
#
loop_
_entity.id
_entity.type
_entity.pdbx_description
1 polymer ?
#
loop_
_entity_poly.entity_id
_entity_poly.type
_entity_poly.pdbx_seq_one_letter_code
_entity_poly.pdbx_strand_id
1 'polypeptide(L)'
;MELHPVQEKIYQIYKEAGKLLPYRELAKILGVSSLNTVSYHINQLKKKGYFAVEKESKGVVPLNIKNLLNFESKKGLYVLLKNNKPFYVKETEDIKKSLLEKIVDNGSPVFLKIKAEANPENISIAYYLIDDPQKRKDLEQYLKKYYSDQGISLI
;
A
#
# COMPACT_ATOMS: atom_id res chain seq x y z
N MET A 1 2.93 10.79 -29.64
CA MET A 1 3.32 9.41 -29.28
C MET A 1 2.04 8.58 -29.35
N GLU A 2 1.89 7.75 -30.38
CA GLU A 2 0.65 6.98 -30.58
C GLU A 2 0.59 5.79 -29.61
N LEU A 3 -0.58 5.54 -29.05
CA LEU A 3 -0.84 4.37 -28.24
C LEU A 3 -1.09 3.18 -29.16
N HIS A 4 -0.72 1.97 -28.71
CA HIS A 4 -1.10 0.76 -29.43
C HIS A 4 -2.64 0.62 -29.40
N PRO A 5 -3.31 0.10 -30.44
CA PRO A 5 -4.77 0.00 -30.50
C PRO A 5 -5.41 -0.72 -29.29
N VAL A 6 -4.73 -1.76 -28.78
CA VAL A 6 -5.15 -2.47 -27.55
C VAL A 6 -5.03 -1.58 -26.30
N GLN A 7 -4.00 -0.74 -26.23
CA GLN A 7 -3.80 0.21 -25.13
C GLN A 7 -4.88 1.30 -25.15
N GLU A 8 -5.24 1.81 -26.33
CA GLU A 8 -6.31 2.79 -26.48
C GLU A 8 -7.65 2.24 -25.99
N LYS A 9 -8.01 1.03 -26.42
CA LYS A 9 -9.24 0.37 -25.95
C LYS A 9 -9.24 0.16 -24.44
N ILE A 10 -8.15 -0.33 -23.86
CA ILE A 10 -8.03 -0.48 -22.39
C ILE A 10 -8.24 0.88 -21.69
N TYR A 11 -7.64 1.94 -22.22
CA TYR A 11 -7.75 3.27 -21.64
C TYR A 11 -9.16 3.86 -21.77
N GLN A 12 -9.84 3.66 -22.89
CA GLN A 12 -11.24 4.04 -23.07
C GLN A 12 -12.16 3.32 -22.07
N ILE A 13 -12.01 1.99 -21.93
CA ILE A 13 -12.76 1.21 -20.94
C ILE A 13 -12.53 1.75 -19.52
N TYR A 14 -11.28 2.07 -19.18
CA TYR A 14 -10.94 2.68 -17.90
C TYR A 14 -11.62 4.05 -17.69
N LYS A 15 -11.65 4.90 -18.72
CA LYS A 15 -12.33 6.21 -18.67
C LYS A 15 -13.83 6.08 -18.47
N GLU A 16 -14.46 5.15 -19.19
CA GLU A 16 -15.91 4.92 -19.11
C GLU A 16 -16.33 4.28 -17.79
N ALA A 17 -15.56 3.32 -17.29
CA ALA A 17 -15.85 2.62 -16.03
C ALA A 17 -15.41 3.40 -14.78
N GLY A 18 -14.53 4.40 -14.93
CA GLY A 18 -13.91 5.14 -13.83
C GLY A 18 -12.93 4.32 -12.98
N LYS A 19 -12.64 3.07 -13.37
CA LYS A 19 -11.73 2.14 -12.69
C LYS A 19 -11.20 1.08 -13.65
N LEU A 20 -10.09 0.42 -13.28
CA LEU A 20 -9.55 -0.68 -14.08
C LEU A 20 -10.34 -1.97 -13.81
N LEU A 21 -10.87 -2.57 -14.87
CA LEU A 21 -11.60 -3.84 -14.77
C LEU A 21 -10.64 -5.03 -14.53
N PRO A 22 -11.13 -6.14 -13.94
CA PRO A 22 -10.35 -7.37 -13.79
C PRO A 22 -9.79 -7.87 -15.13
N TYR A 23 -8.60 -8.47 -15.11
CA TYR A 23 -7.90 -8.83 -16.35
C TYR A 23 -8.67 -9.86 -17.19
N ARG A 24 -9.44 -10.74 -16.56
CA ARG A 24 -10.31 -11.71 -17.24
C ARG A 24 -11.46 -11.04 -17.99
N GLU A 25 -12.03 -9.97 -17.42
CA GLU A 25 -13.10 -9.20 -18.08
C GLU A 25 -12.53 -8.39 -19.24
N LEU A 26 -11.39 -7.74 -19.02
CA LEU A 26 -10.67 -7.03 -20.08
C LEU A 26 -10.29 -7.97 -21.23
N ALA A 27 -9.82 -9.19 -20.94
CA ALA A 27 -9.49 -10.17 -21.98
C ALA A 27 -10.69 -10.52 -22.86
N LYS A 28 -11.87 -10.71 -22.25
CA LYS A 28 -13.13 -10.97 -22.98
C LYS A 28 -13.52 -9.79 -23.86
N ILE A 29 -13.49 -8.57 -23.33
CA ILE A 29 -13.88 -7.34 -24.05
C ILE A 29 -12.91 -7.04 -25.20
N LEU A 30 -11.61 -7.29 -25.00
CA LEU A 30 -10.56 -7.04 -25.99
C LEU A 30 -10.44 -8.17 -27.03
N GLY A 31 -11.12 -9.31 -26.83
CA GLY A 31 -11.03 -10.48 -27.70
C GLY A 31 -9.66 -11.17 -27.68
N VAL A 32 -8.90 -11.05 -26.59
CA VAL A 32 -7.57 -11.65 -26.45
C VAL A 32 -7.62 -12.90 -25.58
N SER A 33 -6.97 -13.97 -26.04
CA SER A 33 -6.94 -15.26 -25.34
C SER A 33 -6.00 -15.29 -24.13
N SER A 34 -5.03 -14.36 -24.08
CA SER A 34 -3.96 -14.36 -23.08
C SER A 34 -4.09 -13.20 -22.08
N LEU A 35 -4.21 -13.55 -20.80
CA LEU A 35 -4.15 -12.58 -19.70
C LEU A 35 -2.78 -11.88 -19.62
N ASN A 36 -1.71 -12.53 -20.11
CA ASN A 36 -0.38 -11.93 -20.14
C ASN A 36 -0.32 -10.76 -21.12
N THR A 37 -1.04 -10.84 -22.25
CA THR A 37 -1.16 -9.73 -23.21
C THR A 37 -1.87 -8.53 -22.57
N VAL A 38 -2.96 -8.78 -21.84
CA VAL A 38 -3.67 -7.74 -21.08
C VAL A 38 -2.75 -7.10 -20.03
N SER A 39 -2.06 -7.92 -19.23
CA SER A 39 -1.11 -7.46 -18.21
C SER A 39 0.01 -6.62 -18.82
N TYR A 40 0.59 -7.04 -19.95
CA TYR A 40 1.64 -6.31 -20.66
C TYR A 40 1.17 -4.90 -21.04
N HIS A 41 0.02 -4.77 -21.69
CA HIS A 41 -0.49 -3.47 -22.13
C HIS A 41 -0.89 -2.56 -20.96
N ILE A 42 -1.46 -3.13 -19.89
CA ILE A 42 -1.76 -2.38 -18.66
C ILE A 42 -0.47 -1.83 -18.04
N ASN A 43 0.58 -2.64 -17.93
CA ASN A 43 1.86 -2.20 -17.38
C ASN A 43 2.51 -1.09 -18.21
N GLN A 44 2.40 -1.16 -19.54
CA GLN A 44 2.87 -0.08 -20.42
C GLN A 44 2.08 1.22 -20.24
N LEU A 45 0.75 1.13 -20.11
CA LEU A 45 -0.11 2.29 -19.82
C LEU A 45 0.18 2.89 -18.44
N LYS A 46 0.45 2.05 -17.42
CA LYS A 46 0.90 2.50 -16.09
C LYS A 46 2.23 3.25 -16.17
N LYS A 47 3.23 2.70 -16.86
CA LYS A 47 4.55 3.35 -17.06
C LYS A 47 4.43 4.71 -17.75
N LYS A 48 3.47 4.82 -18.68
CA LYS A 48 3.17 6.06 -19.40
C LYS A 48 2.22 7.02 -18.65
N GLY A 49 1.78 6.67 -17.43
CA GLY A 49 0.95 7.53 -16.58
C GLY A 49 -0.52 7.68 -17.04
N TYR A 50 -1.02 6.78 -17.89
CA TYR A 50 -2.40 6.88 -18.41
C TYR A 50 -3.46 6.47 -17.41
N PHE A 51 -3.13 5.55 -16.51
CA PHE A 51 -3.98 5.31 -15.36
C PHE A 51 -3.62 6.33 -14.29
N ALA A 52 -4.63 6.84 -13.58
CA ALA A 52 -4.35 7.38 -12.26
C ALA A 52 -3.56 6.29 -11.54
N VAL A 53 -2.41 6.65 -10.96
CA VAL A 53 -1.73 5.74 -10.05
C VAL A 53 -2.80 5.36 -9.05
N GLU A 54 -3.33 4.14 -9.14
CA GLU A 54 -3.99 3.53 -8.01
C GLU A 54 -2.92 3.64 -6.94
N LYS A 55 -3.03 4.65 -6.05
CA LYS A 55 -2.17 4.76 -4.88
C LYS A 55 -2.39 3.44 -4.21
N GLU A 56 -1.41 2.55 -4.38
CA GLU A 56 -1.63 1.13 -4.18
C GLU A 56 -2.28 1.00 -2.82
N SER A 57 -3.43 0.32 -2.76
CA SER A 57 -4.18 0.25 -1.51
C SER A 57 -3.31 -0.36 -0.41
N LYS A 58 -2.23 -1.06 -0.77
CA LYS A 58 -1.19 -1.53 0.14
C LYS A 58 0.20 -1.25 -0.42
N GLY A 59 1.20 -1.12 0.43
CA GLY A 59 2.58 -0.97 0.01
C GLY A 59 3.57 -1.03 1.17
N VAL A 60 4.87 -1.01 0.85
CA VAL A 60 5.95 -0.89 1.83
C VAL A 60 6.85 0.26 1.42
N VAL A 61 7.12 1.19 2.33
CA VAL A 61 7.96 2.36 2.07
C VAL A 61 8.95 2.57 3.22
N PRO A 62 10.19 3.01 2.94
CA PRO A 62 11.12 3.40 4.00
C PRO A 62 10.56 4.51 4.89
N LEU A 63 10.87 4.47 6.17
CA LEU A 63 10.51 5.54 7.10
C LEU A 63 11.48 6.73 6.90
N ASN A 64 11.07 7.68 6.07
CA ASN A 64 11.78 8.95 5.89
C ASN A 64 10.78 10.11 5.75
N ILE A 65 11.27 11.34 5.89
CA ILE A 65 10.46 12.55 5.86
C ILE A 65 9.67 12.64 4.54
N LYS A 66 10.29 12.33 3.40
CA LYS A 66 9.63 12.37 2.09
C LYS A 66 8.41 11.44 2.06
N ASN A 67 8.55 10.20 2.52
CA ASN A 67 7.46 9.23 2.53
C ASN A 67 6.39 9.59 3.56
N LEU A 68 6.76 10.09 4.75
CA LEU A 68 5.81 10.57 5.76
C LEU A 68 4.95 11.74 5.24
N LEU A 69 5.55 12.67 4.51
CA LEU A 69 4.84 13.80 3.91
C LEU A 69 3.91 13.36 2.78
N ASN A 70 4.31 12.34 2.02
CA ASN A 70 3.56 11.80 0.88
C ASN A 70 2.41 10.87 1.27
N PHE A 71 2.33 10.40 2.52
CA PHE A 71 1.13 9.74 3.00
C PHE A 71 -0.06 10.71 2.94
N GLU A 72 -1.09 10.32 2.22
CA GLU A 72 -2.40 10.97 2.32
C GLU A 72 -3.05 10.56 3.63
N SER A 73 -3.77 11.50 4.26
CA SER A 73 -4.64 11.21 5.40
C SER A 73 -5.74 10.24 4.96
N LYS A 74 -5.48 8.95 5.17
CA LYS A 74 -6.37 7.86 4.78
C LYS A 74 -6.53 6.86 5.89
N LYS A 75 -7.69 6.23 5.90
CA LYS A 75 -8.07 5.15 6.81
C LYS A 75 -7.35 3.87 6.43
N GLY A 76 -6.88 3.13 7.41
CA GLY A 76 -6.26 1.85 7.16
C GLY A 76 -5.47 1.32 8.34
N LEU A 77 -4.50 0.47 8.03
CA LEU A 77 -3.61 -0.17 8.98
C LEU A 77 -2.17 0.01 8.51
N TYR A 78 -1.26 0.18 9.44
CA TYR A 78 0.16 0.14 9.15
C TYR A 78 0.91 -0.77 10.13
N VAL A 79 2.05 -1.26 9.67
CA VAL A 79 3.01 -2.07 10.42
C VAL A 79 4.36 -1.38 10.28
N LEU A 80 5.01 -1.13 11.42
CA LEU A 80 6.40 -0.70 11.42
C LEU A 80 7.31 -1.91 11.46
N LEU A 81 8.29 -1.90 10.56
CA LEU A 81 9.27 -2.95 10.36
C LEU A 81 10.65 -2.42 10.72
N LYS A 82 11.44 -3.21 11.42
CA LYS A 82 12.87 -3.00 11.67
C LYS A 82 13.62 -4.17 11.05
N ASN A 83 14.47 -3.92 10.06
CA ASN A 83 15.15 -4.98 9.29
C ASN A 83 14.14 -6.02 8.76
N ASN A 84 13.04 -5.55 8.17
CA ASN A 84 11.90 -6.37 7.70
C ASN A 84 11.18 -7.20 8.78
N LYS A 85 11.51 -7.03 10.07
CA LYS A 85 10.79 -7.69 11.17
C LYS A 85 9.75 -6.73 11.78
N PRO A 86 8.48 -7.14 11.89
CA PRO A 86 7.44 -6.29 12.45
C PRO A 86 7.69 -6.08 13.94
N PHE A 87 7.45 -4.84 14.38
CA PHE A 87 7.55 -4.51 15.81
C PHE A 87 6.39 -3.68 16.32
N TYR A 88 5.56 -3.12 15.44
CA TYR A 88 4.39 -2.33 15.80
C TYR A 88 3.32 -2.51 14.74
N VAL A 89 2.06 -2.60 15.15
CA VAL A 89 0.91 -2.66 14.23
C VAL A 89 -0.22 -1.82 14.81
N LYS A 90 -0.88 -1.05 13.95
CA LYS A 90 -1.99 -0.19 14.36
C LYS A 90 -2.95 0.09 13.22
N GLU A 91 -4.25 -0.08 13.49
CA GLU A 91 -5.31 0.50 12.66
C GLU A 91 -5.60 1.95 13.05
N THR A 92 -6.08 2.74 12.10
CA THR A 92 -6.34 4.17 12.28
C THR A 92 -7.29 4.72 11.23
N GLU A 93 -8.03 5.78 11.59
CA GLU A 93 -8.80 6.61 10.66
C GLU A 93 -7.91 7.54 9.83
N ASP A 94 -6.67 7.79 10.28
CA ASP A 94 -5.69 8.61 9.59
C ASP A 94 -4.27 8.06 9.82
N ILE A 95 -3.73 7.39 8.80
CA ILE A 95 -2.38 6.82 8.83
C ILE A 95 -1.32 7.91 9.02
N LYS A 96 -1.45 9.04 8.32
CA LYS A 96 -0.46 10.13 8.37
C LYS A 96 -0.39 10.70 9.79
N LYS A 97 -1.54 11.07 10.34
CA LYS A 97 -1.61 11.65 11.70
C LYS A 97 -1.10 10.66 12.74
N SER A 98 -1.54 9.40 12.68
CA SER A 98 -1.12 8.38 13.64
C SER A 98 0.40 8.11 13.59
N LEU A 99 0.98 8.02 12.38
CA LEU A 99 2.43 7.84 12.23
C LEU A 99 3.18 9.03 12.84
N LEU A 100 2.80 10.26 12.51
CA LEU A 100 3.44 11.45 13.04
C LEU A 100 3.39 11.49 14.57
N GLU A 101 2.24 11.18 15.17
CA GLU A 101 2.13 11.11 16.64
C GLU A 101 3.10 10.08 17.24
N LYS A 102 3.26 8.91 16.63
CA LYS A 102 4.17 7.86 17.14
C LYS A 102 5.66 8.14 16.92
N ILE A 103 5.99 9.01 15.97
CA ILE A 103 7.37 9.34 15.61
C ILE A 103 7.82 10.66 16.25
N VAL A 104 6.91 11.56 16.62
CA VAL A 104 7.23 12.84 17.25
C VAL A 104 7.16 12.77 18.77
N ASP A 105 6.33 11.88 19.32
CA ASP A 105 6.24 11.68 20.77
C ASP A 105 7.49 10.99 21.32
N ASN A 106 8.41 11.78 21.87
CA ASN A 106 9.67 11.34 22.43
C ASN A 106 9.53 10.31 23.57
N GLY A 107 8.36 10.19 24.20
CA GLY A 107 8.08 9.22 25.25
C GLY A 107 7.56 7.88 24.75
N SER A 108 7.22 7.77 23.46
CA SER A 108 6.60 6.56 22.91
C SER A 108 7.61 5.40 22.82
N PRO A 109 7.26 4.16 23.23
CA PRO A 109 8.09 2.98 22.98
C PRO A 109 8.41 2.78 21.50
N VAL A 110 7.51 3.20 20.62
CA VAL A 110 7.70 3.17 19.16
C VAL A 110 8.83 4.11 18.75
N PHE A 111 8.79 5.36 19.22
CA PHE A 111 9.83 6.35 18.96
C PHE A 111 11.20 5.88 19.48
N LEU A 112 11.24 5.36 20.71
CA LEU A 112 12.49 4.84 21.28
C LEU A 112 13.08 3.70 20.44
N LYS A 113 12.23 2.80 19.92
CA LYS A 113 12.66 1.69 19.06
C LYS A 113 13.17 2.15 17.69
N ILE A 114 12.57 3.20 17.13
CA ILE A 114 13.02 3.86 15.89
C ILE A 114 14.36 4.57 16.14
N LYS A 115 14.46 5.38 17.20
CA LYS A 115 15.66 6.15 17.55
C LYS A 115 16.86 5.26 17.88
N ALA A 116 16.63 4.06 18.42
CA ALA A 116 17.66 3.08 18.73
C ALA A 116 18.22 2.37 17.47
N GLU A 117 17.63 2.57 16.29
CA GLU A 117 18.18 2.05 15.04
C GLU A 117 19.22 3.03 14.49
N ALA A 118 20.46 2.55 14.35
CA ALA A 118 21.58 3.37 13.87
C ALA A 118 21.42 3.76 12.40
N ASN A 119 20.75 2.93 11.60
CA ASN A 119 20.52 3.16 10.18
C ASN A 119 19.02 3.35 9.92
N PRO A 120 18.51 4.60 9.80
CA PRO A 120 17.08 4.86 9.60
C PRO A 120 16.46 4.14 8.39
N GLU A 121 17.25 3.81 7.37
CA GLU A 121 16.83 3.04 6.19
C GLU A 121 16.34 1.62 6.53
N ASN A 122 16.75 1.07 7.68
CA ASN A 122 16.29 -0.21 8.18
C ASN A 122 14.86 -0.17 8.74
N ILE A 123 14.30 1.02 8.91
CA ILE A 123 12.91 1.19 9.34
C ILE A 123 12.03 1.40 8.12
N SER A 124 10.96 0.60 8.02
CA SER A 124 9.99 0.67 6.94
C SER A 124 8.56 0.65 7.47
N ILE A 125 7.65 1.26 6.72
CA ILE A 125 6.21 1.28 6.94
C ILE A 125 5.57 0.38 5.90
N ALA A 126 5.01 -0.75 6.32
CA ALA A 126 4.02 -1.47 5.51
C ALA A 126 2.63 -0.91 5.81
N TYR A 127 1.82 -0.64 4.79
CA TYR A 127 0.48 -0.07 4.98
C TYR A 127 -0.56 -0.80 4.14
N TYR A 128 -1.80 -0.74 4.59
CA TYR A 128 -3.00 -1.16 3.86
C TYR A 128 -4.14 -0.18 4.14
N LEU A 129 -4.54 0.58 3.13
CA LEU A 129 -5.70 1.46 3.07
C LEU A 129 -6.99 0.61 3.05
N ILE A 130 -7.83 0.81 4.05
CA ILE A 130 -9.07 0.06 4.28
C ILE A 130 -10.07 1.04 4.88
N ASP A 131 -11.21 1.29 4.21
CA ASP A 131 -12.24 2.20 4.70
C ASP A 131 -13.20 1.57 5.71
N ASP A 132 -13.38 0.25 5.64
CA ASP A 132 -14.24 -0.51 6.56
C ASP A 132 -13.61 -0.62 7.96
N PRO A 133 -14.26 -0.08 9.02
CA PRO A 133 -13.74 -0.12 10.38
C PRO A 133 -13.65 -1.52 10.99
N GLN A 134 -14.60 -2.41 10.69
CA GLN A 134 -14.60 -3.76 11.24
C GLN A 134 -13.46 -4.57 10.62
N LYS A 135 -13.32 -4.48 9.29
CA LYS A 135 -12.24 -5.14 8.57
C LYS A 135 -10.85 -4.66 9.02
N ARG A 136 -10.70 -3.37 9.35
CA ARG A 136 -9.47 -2.82 9.95
C ARG A 136 -9.14 -3.48 11.29
N LYS A 137 -10.11 -3.54 12.19
CA LYS A 137 -9.95 -4.15 13.53
C LYS A 137 -9.64 -5.64 13.44
N ASP A 138 -10.38 -6.37 12.60
CA ASP A 138 -10.16 -7.81 12.38
C ASP A 138 -8.75 -8.08 11.86
N LEU A 139 -8.27 -7.25 10.92
CA LEU A 139 -6.92 -7.39 10.39
C LEU A 139 -5.84 -7.06 11.44
N GLU A 140 -6.03 -6.02 12.27
CA GLU A 140 -5.09 -5.71 13.35
C GLU A 140 -4.97 -6.89 14.32
N GLN A 141 -6.09 -7.45 14.76
CA GLN A 141 -6.12 -8.60 15.66
C GLN A 141 -5.48 -9.84 15.03
N TYR A 142 -5.81 -10.12 13.77
CA TYR A 142 -5.20 -11.20 13.01
C TYR A 142 -3.68 -11.06 12.94
N LEU A 143 -3.16 -9.87 12.59
CA LEU A 143 -1.72 -9.64 12.48
C LEU A 143 -1.02 -9.74 13.83
N LYS A 144 -1.61 -9.22 14.90
CA LYS A 144 -1.08 -9.36 16.27
C LYS A 144 -0.93 -10.83 16.66
N LYS A 145 -1.99 -11.62 16.42
CA LYS A 145 -1.97 -13.07 16.68
C LYS A 145 -0.92 -13.77 15.82
N TYR A 146 -0.94 -13.53 14.51
CA TYR A 146 0.00 -14.14 13.57
C TYR A 146 1.45 -13.86 13.96
N TYR A 147 1.82 -12.62 14.29
CA TYR A 147 3.18 -12.30 14.71
C TYR A 147 3.54 -12.93 16.06
N SER A 148 2.62 -12.98 17.01
CA SER A 148 2.82 -13.69 18.28
C SER A 148 3.07 -15.18 18.07
N ASP A 149 2.29 -15.83 17.20
CA ASP A 149 2.42 -17.26 16.86
C ASP A 149 3.77 -17.56 16.18
N GLN A 150 4.38 -16.55 15.51
CA GLN A 150 5.72 -16.61 14.93
C GLN A 150 6.84 -16.24 15.92
N GLY A 151 6.53 -16.02 17.20
CA GLY A 151 7.49 -15.62 18.22
C GLY A 151 7.97 -14.16 18.12
N ILE A 152 7.24 -13.31 17.38
CA ILE A 152 7.57 -11.89 17.21
C ILE A 152 6.82 -11.06 18.26
N SER A 153 7.57 -10.45 19.18
CA SER A 153 7.00 -9.53 20.17
C SER A 153 6.80 -8.14 19.57
N LEU A 154 5.54 -7.75 19.45
CA LEU A 154 5.13 -6.38 19.16
C LEU A 154 5.19 -5.54 20.45
N ILE A 155 5.36 -4.23 20.29
CA ILE A 155 5.24 -3.22 21.36
C ILE A 155 3.94 -2.43 21.25
#